data_AF-A0A1V5NVQ7-F1
#
_entry.id   AF-A0A1V5NVQ7-F1
#
_cell.length_a   1.000
_cell.length_b   1.000
_cell.length_c   1.000
_cell.angle_alpha   90.00
_cell.angle_beta   90.00
_cell.angle_gamma   90.00
#
_symmetry.space_group_name_H-M   'P 1'
#
loop_
_entity.id
_entity.type
_entity.pdbx_description
1 polymer ?
#
loop_
_entity_poly.entity_id
_entity_poly.type
_entity_poly.pdbx_seq_one_letter_code
_entity_poly.pdbx_strand_id
1 'polypeptide(L)' 'MKEKVEAALGKVRPFLQRDGGDVQLVDVGENGLVKVRLKGACSG' A
#
# COMPACT_ATOMS: atom_id res chain seq x y z
N MET A 1 8.82 -7.92 -9.27
CA MET A 1 8.76 -6.51 -8.79
C MET A 1 7.65 -6.31 -7.77
N LYS A 2 6.45 -6.86 -8.02
CA LYS A 2 5.31 -6.87 -7.09
C LYS A 2 5.66 -7.30 -5.66
N GLU A 3 6.36 -8.41 -5.47
CA GLU A 3 6.75 -8.90 -4.13
C GLU A 3 7.62 -7.92 -3.35
N LYS A 4 8.52 -7.19 -4.03
CA LYS A 4 9.35 -6.16 -3.38
C LYS A 4 8.50 -4.98 -2.90
N VAL A 5 7.50 -4.60 -3.70
CA VAL A 5 6.53 -3.55 -3.34
C VAL A 5 5.65 -4.01 -2.20
N GLU A 6 5.16 -5.25 -2.22
CA GLU A 6 4.37 -5.82 -1.12
C GLU A 6 5.16 -5.90 0.18
N ALA A 7 6.43 -6.32 0.13
CA ALA A 7 7.30 -6.33 1.30
C ALA A 7 7.55 -4.92 1.85
N ALA A 8 7.70 -3.92 0.98
CA ALA A 8 7.84 -2.52 1.39
C ALA A 8 6.55 -1.99 2.03
N LEU A 9 5.39 -2.23 1.41
CA LEU A 9 4.08 -1.86 1.97
C LEU A 9 3.85 -2.56 3.31
N GLY A 10 4.26 -3.82 3.45
CA GLY A 10 4.17 -4.58 4.71
C GLY A 10 4.89 -3.92 5.88
N LYS A 11 5.98 -3.17 5.63
CA LYS A 11 6.68 -2.40 6.67
C LYS A 11 5.92 -1.15 7.09
N VAL A 12 5.12 -0.55 6.20
CA VAL A 12 4.42 0.72 6.43
C VAL A 12 3.02 0.51 7.01
N ARG A 13 2.34 -0.60 6.64
CA ARG A 13 0.99 -0.94 7.10
C ARG A 13 0.79 -0.88 8.62
N PRO A 14 1.70 -1.36 9.49
CA PRO A 14 1.49 -1.29 10.94
C PRO A 14 1.31 0.15 11.45
N PHE A 15 2.01 1.11 10.83
CA PHE A 15 1.90 2.52 11.18
C PHE A 15 0.56 3.10 10.70
N LEU A 16 0.18 2.82 9.45
CA LEU A 16 -1.11 3.25 8.90
C LEU A 16 -2.29 2.67 9.68
N GLN A 17 -2.21 1.40 10.06
CA GLN A 17 -3.24 0.70 10.84
C GLN A 17 -3.37 1.25 12.25
N ARG A 18 -2.25 1.64 12.88
CA ARG A 18 -2.27 2.32 14.18
C ARG A 18 -3.03 3.65 14.11
N ASP A 19 -2.95 4.34 12.99
CA ASP A 19 -3.65 5.60 12.72
C ASP A 19 -5.07 5.37 12.12
N GLY A 20 -5.54 4.12 12.10
CA GLY A 20 -6.90 3.74 11.64
C GLY A 20 -7.06 3.60 10.13
N GLY A 21 -5.97 3.64 9.37
CA GLY A 21 -5.94 3.49 7.92
C GLY A 21 -5.32 2.18 7.44
N ASP A 22 -5.30 1.95 6.12
CA ASP A 22 -4.54 0.85 5.49
C ASP A 22 -4.31 1.17 4.01
N VAL A 23 -3.45 0.38 3.35
CA VAL A 23 -3.14 0.49 1.94
C VAL A 23 -3.09 -0.88 1.28
N GLN A 24 -3.71 -1.02 0.12
CA GLN A 24 -3.69 -2.24 -0.69
C GLN A 24 -2.99 -1.99 -2.03
N LEU A 25 -2.07 -2.88 -2.40
CA LEU A 25 -1.50 -2.89 -3.74
C LEU A 25 -2.55 -3.37 -4.76
N VAL A 26 -2.79 -2.56 -5.78
CA VAL A 26 -3.73 -2.87 -6.88
C VAL A 26 -2.96 -3.39 -8.09
N ASP A 27 -1.91 -2.68 -8.49
CA ASP A 27 -1.14 -3.02 -9.69
C ASP A 27 0.28 -2.46 -9.62
N VAL A 28 1.20 -3.10 -10.35
CA VAL A 28 2.57 -2.61 -10.58
C VAL A 28 2.81 -2.66 -12.08
N GLY A 29 2.69 -1.51 -12.73
CA GLY A 29 2.90 -1.37 -14.17
C GLY A 29 4.35 -1.57 -14.58
N GLU A 30 4.55 -1.84 -15.86
CA GLU A 30 5.87 -2.18 -16.45
C GLU A 30 6.90 -1.04 -16.31
N ASN A 31 6.45 0.21 -16.20
CA ASN A 31 7.30 1.39 -16.00
C ASN A 31 7.62 1.67 -14.52
N GLY A 32 7.31 0.72 -13.62
CA GLY A 32 7.46 0.90 -12.18
C GLY A 32 6.37 1.76 -11.53
N LEU A 33 5.30 2.10 -12.28
CA LEU A 33 4.17 2.86 -11.76
C LEU A 33 3.28 1.97 -10.89
N VAL A 34 3.22 2.28 -9.59
CA VAL A 34 2.49 1.48 -8.61
C VAL A 34 1.12 2.09 -8.34
N LYS A 35 0.06 1.31 -8.54
CA LYS A 35 -1.31 1.71 -8.17
C LYS A 35 -1.67 1.08 -6.84
N VAL A 36 -2.13 1.92 -5.90
CA VAL A 36 -2.60 1.48 -4.59
C VAL A 36 -4.01 2.00 -4.33
N ARG A 37 -4.73 1.31 -3.45
CA ARG A 37 -6.02 1.75 -2.90
C ARG A 37 -5.85 1.99 -1.41
N LEU A 38 -6.14 3.21 -0.98
CA LEU A 38 -6.21 3.57 0.43
C LEU A 38 -7.50 3.02 1.06
N LYS A 39 -7.45 2.70 2.35
CA LYS A 39 -8.56 2.14 3.12
C LYS A 39 -8.61 2.76 4.51
N GLY A 40 -9.76 2.60 5.18
CA GLY A 40 -9.98 3.11 6.54
C GLY A 40 -9.92 4.64 6.58
N ALA A 41 -9.30 5.18 7.63
CA ALA A 41 -9.10 6.61 7.81
C ALA A 41 -8.26 7.27 6.70
N CYS A 42 -7.51 6.50 5.90
CA CYS A 42 -6.77 7.03 4.74
C CYS A 42 -7.64 7.28 3.50
N SER A 43 -8.91 6.88 3.52
CA SER A 43 -9.85 7.04 2.38
C SER A 43 -10.84 8.19 2.56
N GLY A 44 -10.66 9.00 3.62
CA GLY A 44 -11.47 10.18 3.92
C GLY A 44 -11.11 11.41 3.11
#